data_AF-A0A2H0YF22-F1
#
_entry.id   AF-A0A2H0YF22-F1
#
_cell.length_a   1.000
_cell.length_b   1.000
_cell.length_c   1.000
_cell.angle_alpha   90.00
_cell.angle_beta   90.00
_cell.angle_gamma   90.00
#
_symmetry.space_group_name_H-M   'P 1'
#
loop_
_entity.id
_entity.type
_entity.pdbx_description
1 polymer ?
#
loop_
_entity_poly.entity_id
_entity_poly.type
_entity_poly.pdbx_seq_one_letter_code
_entity_poly.pdbx_strand_id
1 'polypeptide(L)'
;MILVHSQSLNLNRKAGHRRLYLQCPAFFMFLLMTLIAPCLADAAPEDPYLSKLIAGAEQRELYRQRNWHILLHYKPSLHGVTSLIDDPKFFLAEDGKHNPEAELIATLRALFQPGPENDEHPRCRFVARFDWLKQELEIDENRLPAISCNEFQRALNKVQPRSAVLIFPTTHVNSPASMFGHTLISIQGPYESKLLSYAVNYSAVTDETNGFAYAIKGILGVYRGYFSILPYYEKLKEYSDLKRRDVWEYDLNLSEEETMRMFLHIWELRDIYSDYFFFDENCSYNLLFLLEAARPELNLTDPCRPWVIPIDTVRMIRDSGLFKEAFYRPSKATRISHIASQMNDAEQKAAVEVIRGERAPEDLTQKNLTRDGEIRILDLSAETIEFRYFEKELTQEEYRRRYLALLNARSRLGQPGKASPEIPTPIRPDLGHGSNRLGVGAGFWKKDFFQQVSIRPAYHNLLDADQGYLAGSQI
;
A
#
# COMPACT_ATOMS: atom_id res chain seq x y z
N MET A 1 -30.52 10.51 -8.09
CA MET A 1 -31.99 10.64 -8.01
C MET A 1 -32.56 9.29 -7.59
N ILE A 2 -32.52 8.98 -6.29
CA ILE A 2 -33.28 7.93 -5.62
C ILE A 2 -33.57 8.49 -4.22
N LEU A 3 -34.84 8.77 -3.96
CA LEU A 3 -35.38 9.31 -2.71
C LEU A 3 -35.76 8.14 -1.80
N VAL A 4 -35.29 8.13 -0.56
CA VAL A 4 -35.86 7.27 0.50
C VAL A 4 -36.37 8.19 1.61
N HIS A 5 -37.69 8.15 1.79
CA HIS A 5 -38.45 8.92 2.76
C HIS A 5 -38.28 8.33 4.17
N SER A 6 -37.97 9.19 5.13
CA SER A 6 -38.19 8.97 6.56
C SER A 6 -39.67 9.20 6.89
N GLN A 7 -40.26 8.38 7.77
CA GLN A 7 -41.23 8.89 8.75
C GLN A 7 -41.42 7.92 9.93
N SER A 8 -41.64 8.56 11.08
CA SER A 8 -41.61 8.05 12.44
C SER A 8 -43.01 7.92 13.06
N LEU A 9 -43.05 7.18 14.18
CA LEU A 9 -44.00 7.27 15.32
C LEU A 9 -45.40 6.63 15.18
N ASN A 10 -45.70 5.65 16.04
CA ASN A 10 -46.48 5.92 17.25
C ASN A 10 -46.55 4.73 18.22
N LEU A 11 -46.27 5.04 19.49
CA LEU A 11 -46.53 4.20 20.66
C LEU A 11 -47.99 4.35 21.07
N ASN A 12 -48.66 3.24 21.44
CA ASN A 12 -49.77 3.33 22.39
C ASN A 12 -49.89 2.09 23.27
N ARG A 13 -49.89 2.36 24.58
CA ARG A 13 -50.11 1.44 25.70
C ARG A 13 -51.54 0.89 25.69
N LYS A 14 -51.72 -0.34 26.19
CA LYS A 14 -52.81 -0.67 27.13
C LYS A 14 -52.45 -1.90 27.97
N ALA A 15 -52.51 -1.70 29.28
CA ALA A 15 -52.33 -2.69 30.33
C ALA A 15 -53.65 -3.43 30.61
N GLY A 16 -53.56 -4.67 31.05
CA GLY A 16 -54.69 -5.45 31.58
C GLY A 16 -54.19 -6.58 32.48
N HIS A 17 -54.24 -6.36 33.79
CA HIS A 17 -54.06 -7.37 34.83
C HIS A 17 -55.27 -8.30 34.92
N ARG A 18 -55.04 -9.61 35.08
CA ARG A 18 -55.80 -10.46 36.02
C ARG A 18 -54.93 -11.61 36.54
N ARG A 19 -54.86 -11.74 37.87
CA ARG A 19 -54.41 -12.92 38.64
C ARG A 19 -55.63 -13.72 39.08
N LEU A 20 -55.52 -15.05 39.12
CA LEU A 20 -56.05 -15.98 40.14
C LEU A 20 -55.40 -17.37 39.85
N TYR A 21 -54.50 -17.89 40.69
CA TYR A 21 -54.72 -18.92 41.74
C TYR A 21 -55.51 -20.15 41.26
N LEU A 22 -55.19 -21.42 41.52
CA LEU A 22 -54.15 -22.16 42.25
C LEU A 22 -54.46 -23.67 41.98
N GLN A 23 -53.47 -24.55 41.91
CA GLN A 23 -53.44 -25.99 42.31
C GLN A 23 -52.76 -26.99 41.35
N CYS A 24 -51.73 -27.64 41.92
CA CYS A 24 -50.96 -28.85 41.61
C CYS A 24 -51.73 -30.10 41.12
N PRO A 25 -51.06 -31.25 40.85
CA PRO A 25 -49.86 -31.49 40.03
C PRO A 25 -50.04 -32.75 39.13
N ALA A 26 -48.98 -33.20 38.46
CA ALA A 26 -48.82 -34.54 37.87
C ALA A 26 -49.63 -34.85 36.60
N PHE A 27 -49.13 -34.44 35.43
CA PHE A 27 -49.23 -35.22 34.18
C PHE A 27 -48.45 -34.51 33.06
N PHE A 28 -47.12 -34.51 33.06
CA PHE A 28 -46.35 -34.16 31.84
C PHE A 28 -44.92 -34.70 31.90
N MET A 29 -44.80 -36.01 32.15
CA MET A 29 -43.56 -36.77 31.97
C MET A 29 -43.75 -37.76 30.82
N PHE A 30 -44.19 -37.28 29.65
CA PHE A 30 -44.31 -38.10 28.43
C PHE A 30 -44.32 -37.24 27.15
N LEU A 31 -43.43 -36.24 27.07
CA LEU A 31 -43.18 -35.49 25.83
C LEU A 31 -41.71 -35.04 25.74
N LEU A 32 -40.78 -35.95 26.01
CA LEU A 32 -39.34 -35.69 25.87
C LEU A 32 -38.59 -36.93 25.33
N MET A 33 -39.19 -37.66 24.39
CA MET A 33 -38.55 -38.85 23.79
C MET A 33 -38.90 -39.09 22.31
N THR A 34 -39.13 -38.04 21.51
CA THR A 34 -39.32 -38.20 20.05
C THR A 34 -38.74 -37.04 19.24
N LEU A 35 -37.57 -36.52 19.60
CA LEU A 35 -36.80 -35.56 18.78
C LEU A 35 -35.28 -35.77 18.97
N ILE A 36 -34.82 -37.01 18.86
CA ILE A 36 -33.41 -37.33 18.58
C ILE A 36 -33.42 -38.34 17.44
N ALA A 37 -33.78 -37.86 16.25
CA ALA A 37 -33.30 -38.49 15.03
C ALA A 37 -31.92 -37.86 14.76
N PRO A 38 -30.79 -38.57 14.88
CA PRO A 38 -29.56 -38.09 14.31
C PRO A 38 -29.80 -38.08 12.80
N CYS A 39 -29.97 -36.89 12.24
CA CYS A 39 -29.74 -36.68 10.82
C CYS A 39 -28.23 -36.88 10.62
N LEU A 40 -27.82 -38.14 10.50
CA LEU A 40 -26.58 -38.48 9.81
C LEU A 40 -26.83 -38.05 8.37
N ALA A 41 -26.50 -36.78 8.08
CA ALA A 41 -26.18 -36.41 6.72
C ALA A 41 -25.02 -37.34 6.33
N ASP A 42 -25.31 -38.29 5.44
CA ASP A 42 -24.27 -39.07 4.77
C ASP A 42 -23.35 -38.06 4.10
N ALA A 43 -22.22 -37.76 4.73
CA ALA A 43 -21.13 -37.09 4.07
C ALA A 43 -20.73 -38.03 2.94
N ALA A 44 -20.86 -37.57 1.68
CA ALA A 44 -20.36 -38.31 0.54
C ALA A 44 -18.92 -38.77 0.86
N PRO A 45 -18.55 -40.02 0.53
CA PRO A 45 -17.23 -40.54 0.88
C PRO A 45 -16.15 -39.57 0.36
N GLU A 46 -15.34 -39.05 1.28
CA GLU A 46 -14.27 -38.10 1.00
C GLU A 46 -13.33 -38.75 -0.03
N ASP A 47 -12.97 -38.01 -1.09
CA ASP A 47 -12.15 -38.55 -2.18
C ASP A 47 -10.87 -39.18 -1.59
N PRO A 48 -10.53 -40.45 -1.91
CA PRO A 48 -9.33 -41.10 -1.37
C PRO A 48 -8.04 -40.34 -1.65
N TYR A 49 -7.99 -39.56 -2.74
CA TYR A 49 -6.88 -38.68 -3.06
C TYR A 49 -6.81 -37.48 -2.14
N LEU A 50 -7.95 -36.81 -1.93
CA LEU A 50 -8.05 -35.68 -0.99
C LEU A 50 -7.62 -36.12 0.41
N SER A 51 -8.10 -37.29 0.86
CA SER A 51 -7.70 -37.88 2.14
C SER A 51 -6.19 -38.09 2.24
N LYS A 52 -5.55 -38.57 1.16
CA LYS A 52 -4.08 -38.72 1.08
C LYS A 52 -3.36 -37.37 1.14
N LEU A 53 -3.88 -36.33 0.47
CA LEU A 53 -3.29 -35.00 0.48
C LEU A 53 -3.37 -34.35 1.87
N ILE A 54 -4.54 -34.45 2.53
CA ILE A 54 -4.73 -33.96 3.91
C ILE A 54 -3.76 -34.66 4.86
N ALA A 55 -3.71 -35.99 4.86
CA ALA A 55 -2.79 -36.75 5.72
C ALA A 55 -1.32 -36.39 5.44
N GLY A 56 -0.95 -36.18 4.17
CA GLY A 56 0.39 -35.74 3.79
C GLY A 56 0.73 -34.32 4.22
N ALA A 57 -0.27 -33.44 4.32
CA ALA A 57 -0.10 -32.07 4.80
C ALA A 57 0.05 -32.02 6.33
N GLU A 58 -0.75 -32.82 7.04
CA GLU A 58 -0.68 -32.98 8.50
C GLU A 58 0.65 -33.60 8.92
N GLN A 59 1.08 -34.69 8.25
CA GLN A 59 2.35 -35.37 8.53
C GLN A 59 3.56 -34.43 8.41
N ARG A 60 3.51 -33.50 7.46
CA ARG A 60 4.57 -32.51 7.22
C ARG A 60 4.37 -31.20 7.97
N GLU A 61 3.31 -31.11 8.76
CA GLU A 61 2.91 -29.92 9.50
C GLU A 61 2.91 -28.66 8.62
N LEU A 62 2.38 -28.76 7.39
CA LEU A 62 2.38 -27.65 6.43
C LEU A 62 1.74 -26.38 7.02
N TYR A 63 0.75 -26.57 7.89
CA TYR A 63 0.05 -25.49 8.57
C TYR A 63 0.94 -24.68 9.55
N ARG A 64 2.11 -25.20 9.95
CA ARG A 64 3.11 -24.50 10.77
C ARG A 64 4.20 -23.83 9.95
N GLN A 65 4.27 -24.12 8.65
CA GLN A 65 5.35 -23.61 7.82
C GLN A 65 5.24 -22.11 7.59
N ARG A 66 6.40 -21.45 7.49
CA ARG A 66 6.48 -20.00 7.33
C ARG A 66 5.73 -19.51 6.08
N ASN A 67 5.81 -20.23 4.97
CA ASN A 67 5.12 -19.85 3.73
C ASN A 67 3.60 -19.75 3.93
N TRP A 68 3.01 -20.74 4.61
CA TRP A 68 1.59 -20.72 4.94
C TRP A 68 1.23 -19.51 5.81
N HIS A 69 2.06 -19.23 6.82
CA HIS A 69 1.88 -18.09 7.70
C HIS A 69 2.03 -16.75 6.98
N ILE A 70 2.94 -16.63 6.02
CA ILE A 70 3.09 -15.42 5.20
C ILE A 70 1.84 -15.22 4.34
N LEU A 71 1.40 -16.25 3.60
CA LEU A 71 0.23 -16.15 2.71
C LEU A 71 -1.06 -15.82 3.46
N LEU A 72 -1.15 -16.19 4.73
CA LEU A 72 -2.29 -15.89 5.59
C LEU A 72 -2.07 -14.74 6.56
N HIS A 73 -0.91 -14.08 6.51
CA HIS A 73 -0.55 -12.95 7.37
C HIS A 73 -0.63 -13.30 8.87
N TYR A 74 -0.32 -14.55 9.25
CA TYR A 74 -0.32 -14.98 10.64
C TYR A 74 0.82 -14.36 11.43
N LYS A 75 0.51 -13.86 12.62
CA LYS A 75 1.48 -13.40 13.61
C LYS A 75 1.24 -14.04 14.98
N PRO A 76 2.29 -14.17 15.80
CA PRO A 76 2.13 -14.57 17.19
C PRO A 76 1.17 -13.64 17.93
N SER A 77 0.23 -14.24 18.66
CA SER A 77 -0.73 -13.57 19.53
C SER A 77 -0.66 -14.17 20.95
N LEU A 78 -1.43 -13.63 21.90
CA LEU A 78 -1.45 -14.17 23.27
C LEU A 78 -1.86 -15.65 23.32
N HIS A 79 -2.67 -16.11 22.37
CA HIS A 79 -3.14 -17.49 22.28
C HIS A 79 -2.82 -18.05 20.89
N GLY A 80 -1.58 -18.49 20.69
CA GLY A 80 -1.13 -19.10 19.43
C GLY A 80 -0.81 -18.07 18.36
N VAL A 81 -1.51 -18.14 17.23
CA VAL A 81 -1.32 -17.23 16.09
C VAL A 81 -2.64 -16.61 15.66
N THR A 82 -2.57 -15.45 15.01
CA THR A 82 -3.75 -14.75 14.51
C THR A 82 -3.39 -14.02 13.23
N SER A 83 -4.24 -14.12 12.22
CA SER A 83 -4.05 -13.41 10.96
C SER A 83 -4.35 -11.94 11.16
N LEU A 84 -3.53 -11.10 10.53
CA LEU A 84 -3.76 -9.66 10.42
C LEU A 84 -4.77 -9.31 9.30
N ILE A 85 -5.40 -10.30 8.68
CA ILE A 85 -6.50 -10.08 7.74
C ILE A 85 -7.82 -10.21 8.48
N ASP A 86 -8.67 -9.18 8.33
CA ASP A 86 -9.92 -9.06 9.08
C ASP A 86 -11.16 -9.45 8.27
N ASP A 87 -11.07 -9.46 6.94
CA ASP A 87 -12.20 -9.87 6.10
C ASP A 87 -12.45 -11.39 6.23
N PRO A 88 -13.64 -11.82 6.71
CA PRO A 88 -13.98 -13.23 6.79
C PRO A 88 -13.96 -13.93 5.43
N LYS A 89 -14.15 -13.21 4.33
CA LYS A 89 -14.10 -13.77 2.96
C LYS A 89 -12.71 -14.28 2.56
N PHE A 90 -11.67 -13.89 3.29
CA PHE A 90 -10.32 -14.36 3.04
C PHE A 90 -10.08 -15.79 3.53
N PHE A 91 -10.87 -16.27 4.50
CA PHE A 91 -10.73 -17.59 5.10
C PHE A 91 -11.78 -18.54 4.55
N LEU A 92 -11.38 -19.78 4.31
CA LEU A 92 -12.26 -20.88 3.92
C LEU A 92 -12.80 -21.65 5.13
N ALA A 93 -12.03 -21.67 6.24
CA ALA A 93 -12.48 -22.17 7.53
C ALA A 93 -13.12 -21.05 8.36
N GLU A 94 -14.18 -21.38 9.11
CA GLU A 94 -14.87 -20.43 9.99
C GLU A 94 -13.96 -19.86 11.09
N ASP A 95 -13.06 -20.71 11.62
CA ASP A 95 -12.04 -20.33 12.60
C ASP A 95 -10.66 -20.07 11.96
N GLY A 96 -10.61 -19.96 10.63
CA GLY A 96 -9.37 -19.85 9.85
C GLY A 96 -8.47 -18.74 10.37
N LYS A 97 -9.00 -17.55 10.70
CA LYS A 97 -8.24 -16.42 11.26
C LYS A 97 -7.34 -16.76 12.46
N HIS A 98 -7.69 -17.78 13.25
CA HIS A 98 -6.93 -18.19 14.44
C HIS A 98 -6.45 -19.65 14.36
N ASN A 99 -6.79 -20.38 13.29
CA ASN A 99 -6.50 -21.79 13.14
C ASN A 99 -5.88 -22.10 11.76
N PRO A 100 -4.55 -22.00 11.65
CA PRO A 100 -3.83 -22.28 10.40
C PRO A 100 -4.08 -23.68 9.85
N GLU A 101 -4.30 -24.67 10.73
CA GLU A 101 -4.54 -26.06 10.36
C GLU A 101 -5.92 -26.24 9.75
N ALA A 102 -6.97 -25.71 10.40
CA ALA A 102 -8.32 -25.75 9.86
C ALA A 102 -8.40 -25.02 8.51
N GLU A 103 -7.75 -23.85 8.37
CA GLU A 103 -7.71 -23.12 7.10
C GLU A 103 -7.01 -23.93 5.98
N LEU A 104 -5.94 -24.65 6.32
CA LEU A 104 -5.20 -25.46 5.34
C LEU A 104 -6.03 -26.64 4.86
N ILE A 105 -6.68 -27.35 5.79
CA ILE A 105 -7.55 -28.47 5.46
C ILE A 105 -8.78 -27.99 4.68
N ALA A 106 -9.39 -26.88 5.08
CA ALA A 106 -10.50 -26.26 4.35
C ALA A 106 -10.09 -25.85 2.94
N THR A 107 -8.89 -25.29 2.78
CA THR A 107 -8.31 -24.97 1.47
C THR A 107 -8.20 -26.23 0.61
N LEU A 108 -7.60 -27.31 1.12
CA LEU A 108 -7.48 -28.57 0.37
C LEU A 108 -8.84 -29.14 -0.03
N ARG A 109 -9.82 -29.18 0.88
CA ARG A 109 -11.18 -29.64 0.55
C ARG A 109 -11.82 -28.80 -0.53
N ALA A 110 -11.65 -27.48 -0.46
CA ALA A 110 -12.21 -26.54 -1.41
C ALA A 110 -11.63 -26.67 -2.82
N LEU A 111 -10.41 -27.21 -2.98
CA LEU A 111 -9.83 -27.51 -4.30
C LEU A 111 -10.58 -28.62 -5.06
N PHE A 112 -11.29 -29.51 -4.33
CA PHE A 112 -12.01 -30.66 -4.88
C PHE A 112 -13.51 -30.41 -5.04
N GLN A 113 -14.01 -29.29 -4.56
CA GLN A 113 -15.42 -28.96 -4.72
C GLN A 113 -15.74 -28.67 -6.18
N PRO A 114 -16.87 -29.13 -6.71
CA PRO A 114 -17.37 -28.63 -7.98
C PRO A 114 -17.75 -27.16 -7.77
N GLY A 115 -17.45 -26.31 -8.74
CA GLY A 115 -17.86 -24.92 -8.67
C GLY A 115 -18.08 -24.31 -10.04
N PRO A 116 -18.67 -23.11 -10.07
CA PRO A 116 -18.92 -22.40 -11.32
C PRO A 116 -17.62 -22.19 -12.10
N GLU A 117 -17.72 -22.15 -13.44
CA GLU A 117 -16.64 -21.74 -14.34
C GLU A 117 -16.40 -20.21 -14.24
N ASN A 118 -16.15 -19.70 -13.03
CA ASN A 118 -15.81 -18.30 -12.80
C ASN A 118 -14.67 -18.17 -11.78
N ASP A 119 -14.10 -16.97 -11.68
CA ASP A 119 -12.92 -16.69 -10.85
C ASP A 119 -13.21 -16.63 -9.33
N GLU A 120 -14.42 -17.01 -8.90
CA GLU A 120 -14.80 -17.17 -7.48
C GLU A 120 -14.41 -18.54 -6.92
N HIS A 121 -14.12 -19.52 -7.79
CA HIS A 121 -13.64 -20.82 -7.33
C HIS A 121 -12.35 -20.65 -6.51
N PRO A 122 -12.18 -21.33 -5.37
CA PRO A 122 -11.00 -21.20 -4.50
C PRO A 122 -9.65 -21.34 -5.22
N ARG A 123 -9.56 -22.23 -6.23
CA ARG A 123 -8.38 -22.34 -7.14
C ARG A 123 -8.04 -21.05 -7.90
N CYS A 124 -9.05 -20.27 -8.30
CA CYS A 124 -8.88 -19.00 -9.01
C CYS A 124 -8.76 -17.81 -8.05
N ARG A 125 -9.36 -17.93 -6.87
CA ARG A 125 -9.33 -16.90 -5.83
C ARG A 125 -8.01 -16.87 -5.06
N PHE A 126 -7.52 -18.05 -4.70
CA PHE A 126 -6.34 -18.31 -3.86
C PHE A 126 -5.24 -19.03 -4.65
N VAL A 127 -4.78 -18.37 -5.73
CA VAL A 127 -3.80 -18.92 -6.68
C VAL A 127 -2.42 -19.13 -6.07
N ALA A 128 -1.99 -18.30 -5.11
CA ALA A 128 -0.69 -18.45 -4.45
C ALA A 128 -0.71 -19.61 -3.45
N ARG A 129 -1.80 -19.75 -2.68
CA ARG A 129 -2.02 -20.91 -1.80
C ARG A 129 -2.06 -22.20 -2.62
N PHE A 130 -2.76 -22.19 -3.75
CA PHE A 130 -2.80 -23.35 -4.65
C PHE A 130 -1.42 -23.69 -5.23
N ASP A 131 -0.69 -22.70 -5.76
CA ASP A 131 0.65 -22.91 -6.31
C ASP A 131 1.61 -23.51 -5.28
N TRP A 132 1.62 -22.97 -4.05
CA TRP A 132 2.44 -23.49 -2.96
C TRP A 132 2.03 -24.91 -2.55
N LEU A 133 0.74 -25.16 -2.29
CA LEU A 133 0.26 -26.49 -1.91
C LEU A 133 0.49 -27.54 -3.01
N LYS A 134 0.39 -27.14 -4.27
CA LYS A 134 0.69 -28.00 -5.41
C LYS A 134 2.15 -28.45 -5.39
N GLN A 135 3.07 -27.55 -5.12
CA GLN A 135 4.51 -27.85 -5.03
C GLN A 135 4.81 -28.72 -3.81
N GLU A 136 4.32 -28.36 -2.63
CA GLU A 136 4.56 -29.11 -1.40
C GLU A 136 3.97 -30.52 -1.45
N LEU A 137 2.72 -30.67 -1.92
CA LEU A 137 2.02 -31.95 -1.90
C LEU A 137 2.14 -32.76 -3.20
N GLU A 138 2.85 -32.24 -4.21
CA GLU A 138 2.96 -32.82 -5.55
C GLU A 138 1.56 -33.13 -6.14
N ILE A 139 0.67 -32.15 -6.11
CA ILE A 139 -0.73 -32.34 -6.52
C ILE A 139 -0.81 -32.59 -8.03
N ASP A 140 -1.43 -33.71 -8.42
CA ASP A 140 -1.76 -34.04 -9.80
C ASP A 140 -3.05 -33.32 -10.21
N GLU A 141 -2.89 -32.28 -11.03
CA GLU A 141 -4.00 -31.44 -11.49
C GLU A 141 -5.04 -32.19 -12.30
N ASN A 142 -4.69 -33.32 -12.93
CA ASN A 142 -5.66 -34.12 -13.71
C ASN A 142 -6.70 -34.81 -12.81
N ARG A 143 -6.45 -34.85 -11.50
CA ARG A 143 -7.38 -35.38 -10.49
C ARG A 143 -8.25 -34.31 -9.85
N LEU A 144 -8.03 -33.04 -10.18
CA LEU A 144 -8.86 -31.94 -9.72
C LEU A 144 -9.99 -31.66 -10.72
N PRO A 145 -11.12 -31.08 -10.28
CA PRO A 145 -12.14 -30.59 -11.19
C PRO A 145 -11.56 -29.62 -12.22
N ALA A 146 -12.00 -29.71 -13.48
CA ALA A 146 -11.63 -28.74 -14.50
C ALA A 146 -12.24 -27.37 -14.17
N ILE A 147 -11.40 -26.35 -13.97
CA ILE A 147 -11.79 -24.99 -13.63
C ILE A 147 -11.04 -24.03 -14.57
N SER A 148 -11.72 -22.98 -15.05
CA SER A 148 -11.10 -21.93 -15.87
C SER A 148 -11.05 -20.61 -15.12
N CYS A 149 -9.84 -20.07 -14.90
CA CYS A 149 -9.61 -18.80 -14.20
C CYS A 149 -9.37 -17.67 -15.23
N ASN A 150 -10.43 -17.29 -15.95
CA ASN A 150 -10.33 -16.40 -17.11
C ASN A 150 -9.90 -14.96 -16.74
N GLU A 151 -10.38 -14.40 -15.63
CA GLU A 151 -9.97 -13.08 -15.15
C GLU A 151 -8.54 -13.09 -14.67
N PHE A 152 -8.16 -14.11 -13.89
CA PHE A 152 -6.77 -14.26 -13.45
C PHE A 152 -5.82 -14.34 -14.65
N GLN A 153 -6.13 -15.18 -15.64
CA GLN A 153 -5.28 -15.32 -16.83
C GLN A 153 -5.19 -14.01 -17.63
N ARG A 154 -6.29 -13.24 -17.74
CA ARG A 154 -6.26 -11.91 -18.37
C ARG A 154 -5.37 -10.94 -17.60
N ALA A 155 -5.48 -10.91 -16.28
CA ALA A 155 -4.64 -10.06 -15.43
C ALA A 155 -3.16 -10.44 -15.55
N LEU A 156 -2.84 -11.74 -15.48
CA LEU A 156 -1.49 -12.26 -15.64
C LEU A 156 -0.90 -11.90 -17.01
N ASN A 157 -1.67 -12.09 -18.09
CA ASN A 157 -1.24 -11.75 -19.46
C ASN A 157 -1.07 -10.25 -19.68
N LYS A 158 -1.76 -9.40 -18.90
CA LYS A 158 -1.68 -7.95 -18.99
C LYS A 158 -0.48 -7.39 -18.21
N VAL A 159 -0.20 -7.94 -17.02
CA VAL A 159 0.87 -7.47 -16.13
C VAL A 159 2.21 -8.10 -16.50
N GLN A 160 2.22 -9.41 -16.77
CA GLN A 160 3.41 -10.20 -17.10
C GLN A 160 4.58 -9.91 -16.15
N PRO A 161 4.44 -10.19 -14.84
CA PRO A 161 5.40 -9.79 -13.81
C PRO A 161 6.80 -10.35 -14.09
N ARG A 162 7.81 -9.47 -14.17
CA ARG A 162 9.23 -9.82 -14.38
C ARG A 162 10.13 -9.30 -13.27
N SER A 163 9.91 -8.08 -12.80
CA SER A 163 10.68 -7.49 -11.71
C SER A 163 9.82 -6.54 -10.89
N ALA A 164 10.37 -6.07 -9.77
CA ALA A 164 9.68 -5.17 -8.86
C ALA A 164 10.56 -4.00 -8.44
N VAL A 165 9.93 -2.86 -8.20
CA VAL A 165 10.57 -1.62 -7.75
C VAL A 165 9.84 -1.11 -6.52
N LEU A 166 10.53 -0.91 -5.42
CA LEU A 166 9.99 -0.23 -4.26
C LEU A 166 10.07 1.28 -4.49
N ILE A 167 8.96 1.99 -4.35
CA ILE A 167 8.88 3.43 -4.55
C ILE A 167 8.55 4.09 -3.22
N PHE A 168 9.34 5.12 -2.89
CA PHE A 168 9.22 5.89 -1.67
C PHE A 168 9.15 7.39 -2.00
N PRO A 169 7.94 7.96 -2.07
CA PRO A 169 7.77 9.40 -2.10
C PRO A 169 8.13 9.99 -0.74
N THR A 170 9.04 10.97 -0.76
CA THR A 170 9.58 11.59 0.45
C THR A 170 8.49 12.27 1.30
N THR A 171 8.81 12.47 2.59
CA THR A 171 7.91 13.04 3.60
C THR A 171 7.41 14.43 3.21
N HIS A 172 6.15 14.75 3.52
CA HIS A 172 5.63 16.11 3.35
C HIS A 172 4.98 16.59 4.65
N VAL A 173 5.58 17.61 5.26
CA VAL A 173 5.31 18.04 6.64
C VAL A 173 3.91 18.66 6.80
N ASN A 174 3.27 19.12 5.72
CA ASN A 174 2.02 19.88 5.81
C ASN A 174 0.74 19.05 6.08
N SER A 175 0.81 17.72 6.27
CA SER A 175 -0.33 16.97 6.80
C SER A 175 0.07 15.70 7.59
N PRO A 176 -0.58 15.40 8.73
CA PRO A 176 -0.22 14.24 9.57
C PRO A 176 -0.26 12.90 8.84
N ALA A 177 -1.25 12.70 7.96
CA ALA A 177 -1.42 11.49 7.15
C ALA A 177 -0.29 11.27 6.12
N SER A 178 0.43 12.33 5.77
CA SER A 178 1.49 12.35 4.77
C SER A 178 2.87 12.55 5.33
N MET A 179 2.93 12.90 6.62
CA MET A 179 4.13 13.30 7.33
C MET A 179 5.18 12.19 7.21
N PHE A 180 4.83 10.96 7.58
CA PHE A 180 5.75 9.83 7.60
C PHE A 180 6.14 9.25 6.23
N GLY A 181 5.68 9.84 5.12
CA GLY A 181 5.80 9.25 3.79
C GLY A 181 4.86 8.07 3.59
N HIS A 182 5.04 7.33 2.51
CA HIS A 182 4.39 6.04 2.26
C HIS A 182 5.24 5.28 1.25
N THR A 183 5.02 3.97 1.14
CA THR A 183 5.67 3.13 0.14
C THR A 183 4.63 2.54 -0.79
N LEU A 184 5.07 2.17 -1.99
CA LEU A 184 4.33 1.40 -2.97
C LEU A 184 5.30 0.50 -3.74
N ILE A 185 4.80 -0.61 -4.29
CA ILE A 185 5.61 -1.54 -5.09
C ILE A 185 5.11 -1.48 -6.52
N SER A 186 5.99 -1.24 -7.47
CA SER A 186 5.66 -1.29 -8.89
C SER A 186 6.13 -2.59 -9.52
N ILE A 187 5.19 -3.33 -10.11
CA ILE A 187 5.43 -4.58 -10.82
C ILE A 187 5.72 -4.28 -12.29
N GLN A 188 6.95 -4.56 -12.70
CA GLN A 188 7.43 -4.31 -14.06
C GLN A 188 7.18 -5.52 -14.94
N GLY A 189 6.66 -5.24 -16.14
CA GLY A 189 6.48 -6.23 -17.20
C GLY A 189 7.70 -6.34 -18.13
N PRO A 190 7.54 -6.89 -19.35
CA PRO A 190 8.65 -7.02 -20.30
C PRO A 190 9.04 -5.70 -20.99
N TYR A 191 8.26 -4.63 -20.82
CA TYR A 191 8.53 -3.33 -21.42
C TYR A 191 9.54 -2.55 -20.58
N GLU A 192 10.53 -1.92 -21.22
CA GLU A 192 11.53 -1.11 -20.51
C GLU A 192 10.95 0.15 -19.85
N SER A 193 9.83 0.66 -20.35
CA SER A 193 9.21 1.87 -19.81
C SER A 193 8.51 1.60 -18.49
N LYS A 194 9.11 2.09 -17.38
CA LYS A 194 8.50 2.04 -16.05
C LYS A 194 7.09 2.66 -16.00
N LEU A 195 6.73 3.59 -16.89
CA LEU A 195 5.41 4.23 -16.89
C LEU A 195 4.25 3.29 -17.27
N LEU A 196 4.55 2.16 -17.93
CA LEU A 196 3.57 1.15 -18.31
C LEU A 196 3.32 0.10 -17.23
N SER A 197 4.07 0.17 -16.12
CA SER A 197 3.99 -0.77 -15.01
C SER A 197 2.78 -0.53 -14.11
N TYR A 198 2.50 -1.48 -13.22
CA TYR A 198 1.39 -1.41 -12.26
C TYR A 198 1.93 -1.21 -10.86
N ALA A 199 1.43 -0.17 -10.18
CA ALA A 199 1.72 0.12 -8.80
C ALA A 199 0.71 -0.58 -7.89
N VAL A 200 1.23 -1.24 -6.86
CA VAL A 200 0.49 -1.82 -5.75
C VAL A 200 0.71 -0.94 -4.53
N ASN A 201 -0.37 -0.42 -3.96
CA ASN A 201 -0.36 0.35 -2.73
C ASN A 201 -1.40 -0.20 -1.75
N TYR A 202 -1.16 -0.02 -0.46
CA TYR A 202 -2.14 -0.29 0.60
C TYR A 202 -2.63 1.03 1.18
N SER A 203 -3.94 1.23 1.27
CA SER A 203 -4.51 2.49 1.77
C SER A 203 -5.83 2.31 2.48
N ALA A 204 -6.04 3.11 3.52
CA ALA A 204 -7.33 3.26 4.19
C ALA A 204 -8.37 3.89 3.26
N VAL A 205 -9.57 3.31 3.22
CA VAL A 205 -10.74 3.89 2.54
C VAL A 205 -11.58 4.64 3.58
N THR A 206 -11.80 5.94 3.35
CA THR A 206 -12.64 6.75 4.24
C THR A 206 -13.24 7.97 3.56
N ASP A 207 -14.46 8.31 3.95
CA ASP A 207 -15.15 9.56 3.60
C ASP A 207 -14.97 10.66 4.68
N GLU A 208 -14.13 10.40 5.70
CA GLU A 208 -13.93 11.32 6.82
C GLU A 208 -13.14 12.56 6.40
N THR A 209 -13.76 13.73 6.54
CA THR A 209 -13.18 15.03 6.17
C THR A 209 -12.63 15.80 7.36
N ASN A 210 -12.99 15.40 8.60
CA ASN A 210 -12.48 16.03 9.81
C ASN A 210 -11.10 15.46 10.18
N GLY A 211 -10.05 16.28 10.07
CA GLY A 211 -8.66 15.87 10.32
C GLY A 211 -8.37 15.34 11.74
N PHE A 212 -9.10 15.81 12.77
CA PHE A 212 -8.93 15.31 14.14
C PHE A 212 -9.60 13.94 14.34
N ALA A 213 -10.83 13.79 13.84
CA ALA A 213 -11.52 12.49 13.84
C ALA A 213 -10.75 11.47 13.00
N TYR A 214 -10.17 11.91 11.88
CA TYR A 214 -9.31 11.10 11.03
C TYR A 214 -8.07 10.59 11.76
N ALA A 215 -7.36 11.46 12.48
CA ALA A 215 -6.20 11.07 13.26
C ALA A 215 -6.57 10.08 14.37
N ILE A 216 -7.61 10.34 15.17
CA ILE A 216 -8.02 9.42 16.25
C ILE A 216 -8.46 8.07 15.70
N LYS A 217 -9.31 8.04 14.67
CA LYS A 217 -9.79 6.79 14.06
C LYS A 217 -8.65 5.98 13.44
N GLY A 218 -7.67 6.65 12.83
CA GLY A 218 -6.47 6.02 12.29
C GLY A 218 -5.52 5.47 13.35
N ILE A 219 -5.42 6.11 14.52
CA ILE A 219 -4.70 5.58 15.67
C ILE A 219 -5.40 4.36 16.27
N LEU A 220 -6.74 4.37 16.28
CA LEU A 220 -7.56 3.30 16.83
C LEU A 220 -7.84 2.14 15.85
N GLY A 221 -7.34 2.18 14.61
CA GLY A 221 -7.53 1.10 13.64
C GLY A 221 -8.91 1.00 13.00
N VAL A 222 -9.72 2.06 13.08
CA VAL A 222 -11.16 2.01 12.70
C VAL A 222 -11.37 1.98 11.18
N TYR A 223 -10.33 2.22 10.40
CA TYR A 223 -10.42 2.26 8.95
C TYR A 223 -10.15 0.90 8.32
N ARG A 224 -10.87 0.59 7.24
CA ARG A 224 -10.55 -0.58 6.42
C ARG A 224 -9.49 -0.20 5.40
N GLY A 225 -8.36 -0.92 5.43
CA GLY A 225 -7.31 -0.81 4.43
C GLY A 225 -7.47 -1.87 3.34
N TYR A 226 -7.16 -1.48 2.11
CA TYR A 226 -7.23 -2.35 0.94
C TYR A 226 -5.96 -2.23 0.10
N PHE A 227 -5.56 -3.35 -0.51
CA PHE A 227 -4.60 -3.33 -1.61
C PHE A 227 -5.27 -2.80 -2.88
N SER A 228 -4.59 -1.90 -3.58
CA SER A 228 -5.05 -1.32 -4.84
C SER A 228 -3.96 -1.49 -5.90
N ILE A 229 -4.36 -1.88 -7.11
CA ILE A 229 -3.47 -2.03 -8.27
C ILE A 229 -3.87 -0.99 -9.30
N LEU A 230 -2.99 -0.04 -9.58
CA LEU A 230 -3.24 1.10 -10.46
C LEU A 230 -2.08 1.29 -11.43
N PRO A 231 -2.30 1.86 -12.63
CA PRO A 231 -1.20 2.21 -13.53
C PRO A 231 -0.19 3.15 -12.84
N TYR A 232 1.10 2.83 -12.91
CA TYR A 232 2.12 3.56 -12.16
C TYR A 232 2.22 5.04 -12.56
N TYR A 233 2.03 5.36 -13.85
CA TYR A 233 2.09 6.74 -14.34
C TYR A 233 1.06 7.66 -13.65
N GLU A 234 -0.12 7.15 -13.27
CA GLU A 234 -1.15 7.91 -12.57
C GLU A 234 -0.70 8.26 -11.16
N LYS A 235 -0.06 7.30 -10.46
CA LYS A 235 0.49 7.52 -9.12
C LYS A 235 1.70 8.41 -9.11
N LEU A 236 2.60 8.27 -10.09
CA LEU A 236 3.75 9.15 -10.22
C LEU A 236 3.30 10.61 -10.41
N LYS A 237 2.32 10.84 -11.28
CA LYS A 237 1.70 12.16 -11.47
C LYS A 237 1.06 12.70 -10.19
N GLU A 238 0.39 11.85 -9.41
CA GLU A 238 -0.17 12.25 -8.11
C GLU A 238 0.92 12.68 -7.12
N TYR A 239 2.03 11.94 -7.00
CA TYR A 239 3.03 12.20 -5.97
C TYR A 239 4.07 13.26 -6.35
N SER A 240 4.66 13.16 -7.54
CA SER A 240 5.67 14.10 -8.04
C SER A 240 5.05 15.46 -8.33
N ASP A 241 3.88 15.45 -8.98
CA ASP A 241 3.37 16.66 -9.62
C ASP A 241 2.34 17.40 -8.77
N LEU A 242 1.41 16.68 -8.10
CA LEU A 242 0.41 17.29 -7.22
C LEU A 242 0.88 17.47 -5.78
N LYS A 243 1.68 16.53 -5.26
CA LYS A 243 2.11 16.54 -3.85
C LYS A 243 3.48 17.15 -3.63
N ARG A 244 4.16 17.61 -4.70
CA ARG A 244 5.48 18.28 -4.67
C ARG A 244 6.56 17.46 -3.96
N ARG A 245 6.53 16.13 -4.12
CA ARG A 245 7.46 15.22 -3.43
C ARG A 245 8.48 14.66 -4.39
N ASP A 246 9.73 14.73 -4.00
CA ASP A 246 10.76 13.95 -4.67
C ASP A 246 10.52 12.46 -4.37
N VAL A 247 10.85 11.61 -5.33
CA VAL A 247 10.57 10.17 -5.26
C VAL A 247 11.87 9.39 -5.39
N TRP A 248 12.04 8.41 -4.52
CA TRP A 248 13.09 7.40 -4.63
C TRP A 248 12.50 6.10 -5.15
N GLU A 249 13.11 5.54 -6.19
CA GLU A 249 12.78 4.22 -6.74
C GLU A 249 13.94 3.26 -6.45
N TYR A 250 13.68 2.17 -5.76
CA TYR A 250 14.64 1.14 -5.43
C TYR A 250 14.33 -0.12 -6.22
N ASP A 251 15.16 -0.43 -7.21
CA ASP A 251 15.01 -1.67 -7.95
C ASP A 251 15.32 -2.85 -7.02
N LEU A 252 14.39 -3.80 -6.94
CA LEU A 252 14.50 -4.94 -6.05
C LEU A 252 15.22 -6.09 -6.76
N ASN A 253 16.15 -6.71 -6.03
CA ASN A 253 16.85 -7.92 -6.43
C ASN A 253 15.94 -9.14 -6.20
N LEU A 254 14.84 -9.22 -6.95
CA LEU A 254 13.94 -10.36 -7.02
C LEU A 254 14.06 -11.03 -8.39
N SER A 255 13.98 -12.36 -8.42
CA SER A 255 13.87 -13.11 -9.67
C SER A 255 12.47 -12.95 -10.28
N GLU A 256 12.32 -13.37 -11.54
CA GLU A 256 11.00 -13.40 -12.18
C GLU A 256 10.03 -14.35 -11.46
N GLU A 257 10.54 -15.49 -10.97
CA GLU A 257 9.75 -16.46 -10.19
C GLU A 257 9.30 -15.86 -8.85
N GLU A 258 10.19 -15.16 -8.15
CA GLU A 258 9.85 -14.47 -6.90
C GLU A 258 8.83 -13.36 -7.14
N THR A 259 9.00 -12.59 -8.21
CA THR A 259 8.04 -11.54 -8.61
C THR A 259 6.69 -12.15 -9.00
N MET A 260 6.69 -13.33 -9.64
CA MET A 260 5.46 -14.07 -9.94
C MET A 260 4.76 -14.49 -8.65
N ARG A 261 5.45 -15.09 -7.69
CA ARG A 261 4.87 -15.48 -6.38
C ARG A 261 4.23 -14.29 -5.67
N MET A 262 4.90 -13.14 -5.68
CA MET A 262 4.35 -11.90 -5.15
C MET A 262 3.05 -11.50 -5.86
N PHE A 263 3.04 -11.54 -7.21
CA PHE A 263 1.85 -11.22 -8.00
C PHE A 263 0.68 -12.16 -7.73
N LEU A 264 0.95 -13.47 -7.60
CA LEU A 264 -0.06 -14.45 -7.22
C LEU A 264 -0.71 -14.07 -5.90
N HIS A 265 0.08 -13.67 -4.90
CA HIS A 265 -0.46 -13.31 -3.59
C HIS A 265 -1.20 -11.95 -3.61
N ILE A 266 -0.72 -10.98 -4.38
CA ILE A 266 -1.44 -9.71 -4.63
C ILE A 266 -2.86 -10.00 -5.16
N TRP A 267 -2.99 -10.97 -6.07
CA TRP A 267 -4.30 -11.38 -6.58
C TRP A 267 -5.21 -11.96 -5.50
N GLU A 268 -4.68 -12.67 -4.51
CA GLU A 268 -5.47 -13.19 -3.38
C GLU A 268 -5.97 -12.07 -2.46
N LEU A 269 -5.27 -10.94 -2.40
CA LEU A 269 -5.60 -9.82 -1.53
C LEU A 269 -6.55 -8.79 -2.16
N ARG A 270 -6.96 -8.98 -3.43
CA ARG A 270 -7.93 -8.10 -4.08
C ARG A 270 -9.26 -8.09 -3.33
N ASP A 271 -9.81 -6.90 -3.08
CA ASP A 271 -11.09 -6.69 -2.39
C ASP A 271 -11.17 -7.30 -0.96
N ILE A 272 -10.03 -7.59 -0.34
CA ILE A 272 -9.92 -8.05 1.06
C ILE A 272 -9.43 -6.90 1.93
N TYR A 273 -10.12 -6.69 3.04
CA TYR A 273 -9.71 -5.68 4.02
C TYR A 273 -8.94 -6.27 5.20
N SER A 274 -8.05 -5.44 5.72
CA SER A 274 -7.58 -5.51 7.10
C SER A 274 -7.85 -4.18 7.79
N ASP A 275 -7.91 -4.18 9.11
CA ASP A 275 -8.00 -2.98 9.92
C ASP A 275 -6.70 -2.17 9.76
N TYR A 276 -6.84 -0.87 9.46
CA TYR A 276 -5.73 0.00 9.12
C TYR A 276 -5.36 0.86 10.32
N PHE A 277 -4.18 0.60 10.88
CA PHE A 277 -3.61 1.35 11.98
C PHE A 277 -2.43 2.20 11.50
N PHE A 278 -2.30 3.43 12.02
CA PHE A 278 -1.27 4.36 11.53
C PHE A 278 0.16 3.98 11.93
N PHE A 279 0.35 3.29 13.06
CA PHE A 279 1.67 3.07 13.65
C PHE A 279 2.21 1.65 13.52
N ASP A 280 1.39 0.63 13.28
CA ASP A 280 1.82 -0.76 13.09
C ASP A 280 1.32 -1.31 11.74
N GLU A 281 0.01 -1.45 11.54
CA GLU A 281 -0.61 -2.07 10.35
C GLU A 281 -0.85 -1.04 9.22
N ASN A 282 0.15 -0.20 8.99
CA ASN A 282 0.06 0.86 7.98
C ASN A 282 0.41 0.37 6.57
N CYS A 283 0.31 1.29 5.61
CA CYS A 283 0.61 1.05 4.20
C CYS A 283 1.96 0.38 3.95
N SER A 284 3.00 0.77 4.68
CA SER A 284 4.35 0.27 4.44
C SER A 284 4.58 -1.11 5.06
N TYR A 285 3.99 -1.38 6.22
CA TYR A 285 4.06 -2.69 6.84
C TYR A 285 3.36 -3.78 6.01
N ASN A 286 2.15 -3.51 5.52
CA ASN A 286 1.39 -4.49 4.73
C ASN A 286 2.09 -4.88 3.42
N LEU A 287 2.88 -3.98 2.83
CA LEU A 287 3.69 -4.29 1.64
C LEU A 287 4.86 -5.26 1.94
N LEU A 288 5.30 -5.37 3.19
CA LEU A 288 6.36 -6.33 3.56
C LEU A 288 5.91 -7.78 3.41
N PHE A 289 4.62 -8.07 3.66
CA PHE A 289 4.06 -9.40 3.41
C PHE A 289 4.13 -9.79 1.92
N LEU A 290 4.00 -8.82 1.00
CA LEU A 290 4.16 -9.09 -0.43
C LEU A 290 5.60 -9.49 -0.77
N LEU A 291 6.58 -8.82 -0.15
CA LEU A 291 8.00 -9.14 -0.33
C LEU A 291 8.36 -10.50 0.28
N GLU A 292 7.83 -10.81 1.46
CA GLU A 292 8.00 -12.14 2.07
C GLU A 292 7.27 -13.22 1.26
N ALA A 293 6.12 -12.94 0.66
CA ALA A 293 5.47 -13.89 -0.26
C ALA A 293 6.31 -14.11 -1.53
N ALA A 294 7.04 -13.08 -1.98
CA ALA A 294 7.99 -13.18 -3.08
C ALA A 294 9.18 -14.09 -2.75
N ARG A 295 9.77 -13.91 -1.56
CA ARG A 295 10.93 -14.64 -1.03
C ARG A 295 10.72 -14.97 0.45
N PRO A 296 10.18 -16.15 0.79
CA PRO A 296 9.77 -16.50 2.16
C PRO A 296 10.90 -16.56 3.20
N GLU A 297 12.15 -16.67 2.75
CA GLU A 297 13.34 -16.63 3.59
C GLU A 297 13.59 -15.25 4.21
N LEU A 298 12.96 -14.21 3.67
CA LEU A 298 13.00 -12.86 4.25
C LEU A 298 12.26 -12.81 5.58
N ASN A 299 12.77 -11.99 6.48
CA ASN A 299 12.13 -11.67 7.75
C ASN A 299 12.03 -10.17 7.97
N LEU A 300 11.10 -9.55 7.25
CA LEU A 300 10.83 -8.12 7.23
C LEU A 300 9.69 -7.74 8.18
N THR A 301 8.69 -8.60 8.35
CA THR A 301 7.48 -8.26 9.12
C THR A 301 7.63 -8.49 10.64
N ASP A 302 8.34 -9.55 11.06
CA ASP A 302 8.48 -9.88 12.50
C ASP A 302 9.23 -8.80 13.32
N PRO A 303 10.27 -8.12 12.79
CA PRO A 303 11.00 -7.07 13.53
C PRO A 303 10.24 -5.74 13.71
N CYS A 304 9.10 -5.54 13.04
CA CYS A 304 8.38 -4.25 12.99
C CYS A 304 7.60 -3.88 14.27
N ARG A 305 7.66 -4.69 15.33
CA ARG A 305 6.88 -4.45 16.56
C ARG A 305 7.67 -3.62 17.58
N PRO A 306 7.02 -2.67 18.30
CA PRO A 306 5.57 -2.44 18.36
C PRO A 306 5.04 -1.34 17.41
N TRP A 307 5.90 -0.65 16.66
CA TRP A 307 5.48 0.29 15.60
C TRP A 307 6.53 0.32 14.49
N VAL A 308 6.11 0.70 13.28
CA VAL A 308 6.98 0.87 12.13
C VAL A 308 6.53 2.07 11.30
N ILE A 309 7.47 2.89 10.87
CA ILE A 309 7.20 3.98 9.92
C ILE A 309 7.75 3.64 8.53
N PRO A 310 7.20 4.23 7.45
CA PRO A 310 7.59 3.91 6.08
C PRO A 310 9.10 3.92 5.83
N ILE A 311 9.83 4.93 6.32
CA ILE A 311 11.28 4.99 6.12
C ILE A 311 12.04 3.83 6.79
N ASP A 312 11.55 3.33 7.91
CA ASP A 312 12.15 2.19 8.60
C ASP A 312 11.94 0.90 7.79
N THR A 313 10.80 0.74 7.11
CA THR A 313 10.60 -0.38 6.16
C THR A 313 11.57 -0.33 4.99
N VAL A 314 11.86 0.86 4.44
CA VAL A 314 12.85 1.01 3.36
C VAL A 314 14.24 0.60 3.83
N ARG A 315 14.62 0.98 5.06
CA ARG A 315 15.88 0.55 5.69
C ARG A 315 15.93 -0.96 5.92
N MET A 316 14.86 -1.57 6.42
CA MET A 316 14.78 -3.02 6.62
C MET A 316 14.96 -3.79 5.31
N ILE A 317 14.32 -3.34 4.22
CA ILE A 317 14.46 -3.96 2.88
C ILE A 317 15.88 -3.78 2.35
N ARG A 318 16.52 -2.63 2.58
CA ARG A 318 17.95 -2.45 2.25
C ARG A 318 18.81 -3.45 3.01
N ASP A 319 18.64 -3.53 4.32
CA ASP A 319 19.47 -4.33 5.22
C ASP A 319 19.29 -5.84 4.97
N SER A 320 18.16 -6.25 4.40
CA SER A 320 17.94 -7.62 3.92
C SER A 320 18.63 -7.93 2.58
N GLY A 321 19.36 -6.98 1.98
CA GLY A 321 20.08 -7.15 0.72
C GLY A 321 19.18 -7.18 -0.53
N LEU A 322 17.94 -6.67 -0.43
CA LEU A 322 17.01 -6.65 -1.56
C LEU A 322 17.25 -5.50 -2.53
N PHE A 323 18.01 -4.47 -2.17
CA PHE A 323 18.24 -3.34 -3.07
C PHE A 323 19.34 -3.64 -4.09
N LYS A 324 19.02 -3.46 -5.36
CA LYS A 324 19.98 -3.52 -6.47
C LYS A 324 20.52 -2.13 -6.81
N GLU A 325 19.62 -1.20 -7.08
CA GLU A 325 19.94 0.17 -7.49
C GLU A 325 18.88 1.15 -6.96
N ALA A 326 19.25 2.41 -6.79
CA ALA A 326 18.35 3.47 -6.35
C ALA A 326 18.37 4.64 -7.33
N PHE A 327 17.18 5.04 -7.78
CA PHE A 327 16.97 6.13 -8.72
C PHE A 327 16.25 7.28 -8.04
N TYR A 328 16.76 8.48 -8.25
CA TYR A 328 16.15 9.70 -7.75
C TYR A 328 15.32 10.37 -8.85
N ARG A 329 14.05 10.66 -8.54
CA ARG A 329 13.15 11.43 -9.39
C ARG A 329 12.83 12.77 -8.71
N PRO A 330 13.38 13.89 -9.19
CA PRO A 330 13.06 15.20 -8.64
C PRO A 330 11.63 15.59 -8.99
N SER A 331 10.93 16.15 -8.01
CA SER A 331 9.62 16.75 -8.15
C SER A 331 9.65 17.99 -9.05
N LYS A 332 8.47 18.43 -9.49
CA LYS A 332 8.35 19.71 -10.21
C LYS A 332 8.89 20.89 -9.41
N ALA A 333 8.64 20.93 -8.09
CA ALA A 333 9.14 21.98 -7.22
C ALA A 333 10.68 22.01 -7.22
N THR A 334 11.33 20.86 -7.10
CA THR A 334 12.79 20.73 -7.15
C THR A 334 13.34 21.17 -8.51
N ARG A 335 12.69 20.78 -9.62
CA ARG A 335 13.08 21.19 -10.97
C ARG A 335 12.95 22.70 -11.19
N ILE A 336 11.82 23.28 -10.79
CA ILE A 336 11.57 24.73 -10.84
C ILE A 336 12.62 25.49 -10.02
N SER A 337 12.86 25.07 -8.77
CA SER A 337 13.84 25.71 -7.89
C SER A 337 15.26 25.62 -8.43
N HIS A 338 15.64 24.47 -9.00
CA HIS A 338 16.97 24.27 -9.60
C HIS A 338 17.17 25.20 -10.80
N ILE A 339 16.22 25.24 -11.73
CA ILE A 339 16.31 26.13 -12.91
C ILE A 339 16.40 27.59 -12.44
N ALA A 340 15.53 28.02 -11.51
CA ALA A 340 15.52 29.38 -10.99
C ALA A 340 16.84 29.78 -10.31
N SER A 341 17.49 28.86 -9.59
CA SER A 341 18.78 29.10 -8.91
C SER A 341 19.94 29.41 -9.88
N GLN A 342 19.80 29.05 -11.15
CA GLN A 342 20.80 29.28 -12.21
C GLN A 342 20.52 30.55 -13.02
N MET A 343 19.43 31.25 -12.71
CA MET A 343 18.98 32.42 -13.45
C MET A 343 19.36 33.70 -12.72
N ASN A 344 19.80 34.71 -13.49
CA ASN A 344 19.97 36.06 -12.97
C ASN A 344 18.60 36.78 -12.83
N ASP A 345 18.58 37.93 -12.17
CA ASP A 345 17.35 38.70 -11.90
C ASP A 345 16.57 39.06 -13.18
N ALA A 346 17.27 39.38 -14.28
CA ALA A 346 16.64 39.72 -15.55
C ALA A 346 15.95 38.50 -16.19
N GLU A 347 16.60 37.34 -16.14
CA GLU A 347 16.03 36.07 -16.58
C GLU A 347 14.81 35.67 -15.74
N GLN A 348 14.91 35.75 -14.40
CA GLN A 348 13.79 35.41 -13.52
C GLN A 348 12.58 36.32 -13.75
N LYS A 349 12.82 37.63 -13.90
CA LYS A 349 11.76 38.60 -14.21
C LYS A 349 11.07 38.27 -15.55
N ALA A 350 11.85 38.01 -16.60
CA ALA A 350 11.31 37.65 -17.91
C ALA A 350 10.50 36.34 -17.86
N ALA A 351 10.93 35.34 -17.10
CA ALA A 351 10.17 34.11 -16.90
C ALA A 351 8.84 34.36 -16.19
N VAL A 352 8.81 35.21 -15.16
CA VAL A 352 7.57 35.60 -14.49
C VAL A 352 6.61 36.30 -15.45
N GLU A 353 7.09 37.21 -16.30
CA GLU A 353 6.28 37.89 -17.33
C GLU A 353 5.64 36.87 -18.29
N VAL A 354 6.42 35.88 -18.75
CA VAL A 354 5.92 34.80 -19.63
C VAL A 354 4.91 33.90 -18.90
N ILE A 355 5.19 33.49 -17.66
CA ILE A 355 4.30 32.65 -16.83
C ILE A 355 2.97 33.37 -16.56
N ARG A 356 2.99 34.69 -16.34
CA ARG A 356 1.77 35.52 -16.16
C ARG A 356 1.05 35.83 -17.48
N GLY A 357 1.72 35.66 -18.61
CA GLY A 357 1.16 35.93 -19.93
C GLY A 357 1.20 37.40 -20.30
N GLU A 358 2.01 38.17 -19.58
CA GLU A 358 2.32 39.58 -19.84
C GLU A 358 3.27 39.71 -21.05
N ARG A 359 3.95 38.61 -21.40
CA ARG A 359 4.88 38.52 -22.52
C ARG A 359 4.72 37.20 -23.27
N ALA A 360 4.75 37.26 -24.61
CA ALA A 360 4.74 36.06 -25.43
C ALA A 360 6.11 35.35 -25.41
N PRO A 361 6.15 34.01 -25.42
CA PRO A 361 7.40 33.24 -25.50
C PRO A 361 8.29 33.62 -26.70
N GLU A 362 7.68 34.02 -27.81
CA GLU A 362 8.36 34.41 -29.04
C GLU A 362 9.08 35.78 -28.94
N ASP A 363 8.65 36.62 -28.01
CA ASP A 363 9.13 37.99 -27.82
C ASP A 363 10.33 38.08 -26.84
N LEU A 364 11.00 36.95 -26.58
CA LEU A 364 12.15 36.86 -25.68
C LEU A 364 13.45 37.43 -26.26
N THR A 365 13.46 37.88 -27.51
CA THR A 365 14.63 38.46 -28.19
C THR A 365 15.04 39.82 -27.60
N GLN A 366 15.73 39.81 -26.46
CA GLN A 366 16.36 40.99 -25.86
C GLN A 366 17.86 41.02 -26.14
N LYS A 367 18.41 42.22 -26.38
CA LYS A 367 19.86 42.47 -26.57
C LYS A 367 20.74 42.00 -25.40
N ASN A 368 20.16 41.66 -24.24
CA ASN A 368 20.87 41.28 -23.02
C ASN A 368 20.67 39.81 -22.61
N LEU A 369 19.89 39.02 -23.36
CA LEU A 369 19.71 37.60 -23.07
C LEU A 369 20.63 36.76 -23.95
N THR A 370 21.33 35.83 -23.31
CA THR A 370 22.05 34.78 -24.03
C THR A 370 21.05 33.71 -24.47
N ARG A 371 21.37 32.95 -25.52
CA ARG A 371 20.57 31.79 -25.94
C ARG A 371 20.28 30.81 -24.80
N ASP A 372 21.28 30.53 -23.95
CA ASP A 372 21.11 29.66 -22.79
C ASP A 372 20.18 30.29 -21.73
N GLY A 373 20.16 31.62 -21.62
CA GLY A 373 19.19 32.35 -20.79
C GLY A 373 17.77 32.24 -21.31
N GLU A 374 17.55 32.38 -22.62
CA GLU A 374 16.24 32.14 -23.24
C GLU A 374 15.74 30.71 -23.02
N ILE A 375 16.65 29.73 -23.12
CA ILE A 375 16.36 28.32 -22.80
C ILE A 375 15.89 28.18 -21.34
N ARG A 376 16.62 28.73 -20.37
CA ARG A 376 16.22 28.67 -18.94
C ARG A 376 14.86 29.33 -18.68
N ILE A 377 14.59 30.47 -19.30
CA ILE A 377 13.30 31.17 -19.20
C ILE A 377 12.15 30.29 -19.67
N LEU A 378 12.30 29.69 -20.85
CA LEU A 378 11.27 28.84 -21.45
C LEU A 378 11.09 27.52 -20.68
N ASP A 379 12.19 26.90 -20.24
CA ASP A 379 12.17 25.67 -19.45
C ASP A 379 11.48 25.92 -18.09
N LEU A 380 11.86 26.98 -17.36
CA LEU A 380 11.20 27.37 -16.10
C LEU A 380 9.70 27.64 -16.31
N SER A 381 9.36 28.35 -17.38
CA SER A 381 7.99 28.68 -17.72
C SER A 381 7.16 27.43 -18.03
N ALA A 382 7.72 26.48 -18.79
CA ALA A 382 7.07 25.22 -19.13
C ALA A 382 6.80 24.37 -17.89
N GLU A 383 7.80 24.19 -17.02
CA GLU A 383 7.63 23.47 -15.76
C GLU A 383 6.57 24.11 -14.86
N THR A 384 6.59 25.44 -14.76
CA THR A 384 5.65 26.19 -13.91
C THR A 384 4.22 26.14 -14.46
N ILE A 385 4.03 26.25 -15.78
CA ILE A 385 2.70 26.16 -16.40
C ILE A 385 2.10 24.76 -16.22
N GLU A 386 2.90 23.71 -16.39
CA GLU A 386 2.44 22.34 -16.14
C GLU A 386 2.11 22.12 -14.65
N PHE A 387 2.94 22.64 -13.74
CA PHE A 387 2.69 22.62 -12.31
C PHE A 387 1.37 23.31 -11.92
N ARG A 388 1.10 24.53 -12.45
CA ARG A 388 -0.15 25.27 -12.20
C ARG A 388 -1.39 24.54 -12.74
N TYR A 389 -1.26 23.84 -13.87
CA TYR A 389 -2.34 22.98 -14.37
C TYR A 389 -2.68 21.85 -13.40
N PHE A 390 -1.66 21.22 -12.82
CA PHE A 390 -1.85 20.15 -11.84
C PHE A 390 -2.45 20.66 -10.53
N GLU A 391 -2.03 21.84 -10.05
CA GLU A 391 -2.68 22.54 -8.93
C GLU A 391 -4.11 23.03 -9.24
N LYS A 392 -4.64 22.72 -10.43
CA LYS A 392 -5.98 23.09 -10.92
C LYS A 392 -6.20 24.60 -11.02
N GLU A 393 -5.11 25.37 -11.15
CA GLU A 393 -5.17 26.81 -11.38
C GLU A 393 -5.46 27.17 -12.85
N LEU A 394 -5.22 26.23 -13.77
CA LEU A 394 -5.43 26.41 -15.20
C LEU A 394 -6.43 25.38 -15.73
N THR A 395 -7.24 25.79 -16.71
CA THR A 395 -8.07 24.83 -17.47
C THR A 395 -7.20 24.00 -18.42
N GLN A 396 -7.69 22.84 -18.85
CA GLN A 396 -6.97 22.01 -19.84
C GLN A 396 -6.74 22.76 -21.15
N GLU A 397 -7.69 23.58 -21.59
CA GLU A 397 -7.57 24.38 -22.81
C GLU A 397 -6.48 25.45 -22.67
N GLU A 398 -6.48 26.17 -21.54
CA GLU A 398 -5.46 27.19 -21.27
C GLU A 398 -4.07 26.56 -21.14
N TYR A 399 -3.95 25.48 -20.38
CA TYR A 399 -2.71 24.72 -20.26
C TYR A 399 -2.18 24.33 -21.64
N ARG A 400 -2.99 23.67 -22.47
CA ARG A 400 -2.57 23.22 -23.80
C ARG A 400 -2.10 24.38 -24.67
N ARG A 401 -2.85 25.49 -24.70
CA ARG A 401 -2.49 26.67 -25.49
C ARG A 401 -1.14 27.26 -25.06
N ARG A 402 -0.97 27.49 -23.75
CA ARG A 402 0.24 28.15 -23.21
C ARG A 402 1.46 27.24 -23.26
N TYR A 403 1.29 25.96 -22.93
CA TYR A 403 2.36 24.96 -22.96
C TYR A 403 2.87 24.71 -24.39
N LEU A 404 1.97 24.57 -25.38
CA LEU A 404 2.39 24.42 -26.78
C LEU A 404 3.16 25.64 -27.30
N ALA A 405 2.75 26.87 -26.93
CA ALA A 405 3.50 28.08 -27.30
C ALA A 405 4.93 28.05 -26.74
N LEU A 406 5.08 27.66 -25.47
CA LEU A 406 6.39 27.49 -24.83
C LEU A 406 7.26 26.43 -25.53
N LEU A 407 6.70 25.25 -25.81
CA LEU A 407 7.42 24.18 -26.51
C LEU A 407 7.82 24.57 -27.94
N ASN A 408 6.95 25.30 -28.65
CA ASN A 408 7.23 25.81 -29.99
C ASN A 408 8.39 26.82 -29.97
N ALA A 409 8.40 27.77 -29.04
CA ALA A 409 9.52 28.70 -28.87
C ALA A 409 10.81 27.94 -28.49
N ARG A 410 10.70 26.99 -27.55
CA ARG A 410 11.84 26.24 -27.00
C ARG A 410 12.51 25.32 -28.02
N SER A 411 11.73 24.69 -28.90
CA SER A 411 12.24 23.77 -29.93
C SER A 411 13.14 24.46 -30.95
N ARG A 412 12.93 25.76 -31.23
CA ARG A 412 13.75 26.56 -32.15
C ARG A 412 15.16 26.82 -31.61
N LEU A 413 15.34 26.74 -30.30
CA LEU A 413 16.61 27.04 -29.64
C LEU A 413 17.54 25.83 -29.59
N GLY A 414 17.13 24.62 -29.98
CA GLY A 414 18.00 23.43 -29.99
C GLY A 414 18.52 23.04 -28.59
N GLN A 415 19.63 22.30 -28.54
CA GLN A 415 20.28 21.93 -27.27
C GLN A 415 21.07 23.11 -26.68
N PRO A 416 21.09 23.28 -25.33
CA PRO A 416 21.88 24.31 -24.68
C PRO A 416 23.38 24.17 -25.00
N GLY A 417 24.10 25.30 -25.04
CA GLY A 417 25.51 25.35 -25.46
C GLY A 417 26.48 24.65 -24.49
N LYS A 418 26.12 24.60 -23.21
CA LYS A 418 26.71 23.73 -22.20
C LYS A 418 25.63 22.76 -21.71
N ALA A 419 26.02 21.54 -21.35
CA ALA A 419 25.10 20.64 -20.64
C ALA A 419 24.56 21.39 -19.42
N SER A 420 23.22 21.49 -19.33
CA SER A 420 22.59 22.07 -18.15
C SER A 420 23.09 21.31 -16.91
N PRO A 421 23.46 22.00 -15.81
CA PRO A 421 23.91 21.31 -14.62
C PRO A 421 22.84 20.33 -14.16
N GLU A 422 23.25 19.07 -13.93
CA GLU A 422 22.35 18.05 -13.40
C GLU A 422 21.77 18.51 -12.07
N ILE A 423 20.52 18.10 -11.80
CA ILE A 423 19.89 18.39 -10.51
C ILE A 423 20.65 17.61 -9.45
N PRO A 424 21.16 18.26 -8.39
CA PRO A 424 21.87 17.57 -7.33
C PRO A 424 20.97 16.51 -6.70
N THR A 425 21.43 15.26 -6.72
CA THR A 425 20.75 14.16 -6.05
C THR A 425 20.99 14.28 -4.55
N PRO A 426 19.93 14.42 -3.72
CA PRO A 426 20.09 14.49 -2.28
C PRO A 426 20.58 13.15 -1.72
N ILE A 427 21.04 13.15 -0.47
CA ILE A 427 21.36 11.91 0.23
C ILE A 427 20.10 11.07 0.33
N ARG A 428 20.25 9.79 0.00
CA ARG A 428 19.21 8.78 0.10
C ARG A 428 18.58 8.73 1.49
N PRO A 429 17.24 8.74 1.62
CA PRO A 429 16.58 8.72 2.91
C PRO A 429 16.93 7.52 3.78
N ASP A 430 17.12 6.37 3.16
CA ASP A 430 17.48 5.14 3.86
C ASP A 430 18.86 5.24 4.53
N LEU A 431 19.76 6.09 4.03
CA LEU A 431 21.09 6.34 4.63
C LEU A 431 21.07 7.34 5.80
N GLY A 432 19.92 7.96 6.09
CA GLY A 432 19.78 8.84 7.25
C GLY A 432 19.85 8.08 8.58
N HIS A 433 20.04 8.81 9.68
CA HIS A 433 20.09 8.22 11.02
C HIS A 433 18.77 7.52 11.40
N GLY A 434 18.79 6.62 12.39
CA GLY A 434 17.60 5.89 12.84
C GLY A 434 16.49 6.82 13.38
N SER A 435 15.24 6.36 13.27
CA SER A 435 14.04 7.13 13.64
C SER A 435 13.77 7.15 15.15
N ASN A 436 14.19 6.10 15.86
CA ASN A 436 13.98 5.94 17.30
C ASN A 436 15.19 6.45 18.10
N ARG A 437 14.94 7.16 19.21
CA ARG A 437 15.97 7.57 20.17
C ARG A 437 15.50 7.37 21.60
N LEU A 438 16.31 6.66 22.39
CA LEU A 438 16.20 6.60 23.84
C LEU A 438 17.38 7.37 24.45
N GLY A 439 17.10 8.23 25.42
CA GLY A 439 18.12 9.03 26.09
C GLY A 439 17.93 8.96 27.61
N VAL A 440 19.05 8.91 28.32
CA VAL A 440 19.11 9.02 29.77
C VAL A 440 20.09 10.14 30.10
N GLY A 441 19.69 11.04 30.98
CA GLY A 441 20.48 12.19 31.38
C GLY A 441 20.29 12.54 32.84
N ALA A 442 21.20 13.32 33.37
CA ALA A 442 21.08 13.94 34.68
C ALA A 442 21.72 15.33 34.62
N GLY A 443 21.23 16.25 35.45
CA GLY A 443 21.71 17.63 35.45
C GLY A 443 21.24 18.41 36.65
N PHE A 444 21.55 19.71 36.66
CA PHE A 444 21.06 20.65 37.66
C PHE A 444 20.33 21.79 36.97
N TRP A 445 19.13 22.13 37.45
CA TRP A 445 18.44 23.35 37.08
C TRP A 445 18.41 24.28 38.29
N LYS A 446 19.15 25.39 38.20
CA LYS A 446 19.46 26.25 39.35
C LYS A 446 20.17 25.47 40.47
N LYS A 447 19.46 25.06 41.52
CA LYS A 447 19.99 24.29 42.67
C LYS A 447 19.43 22.88 42.76
N ASP A 448 18.49 22.51 41.90
CA ASP A 448 17.79 21.23 41.97
C ASP A 448 18.43 20.23 41.01
N PHE A 449 18.86 19.09 41.55
CA PHE A 449 19.29 17.95 40.76
C PHE A 449 18.09 17.30 40.08
N PHE A 450 18.23 16.95 38.81
CA PHE A 450 17.23 16.20 38.08
C PHE A 450 17.86 15.04 37.30
N GLN A 451 17.03 14.04 37.06
CA GLN A 451 17.29 12.95 36.14
C GLN A 451 16.24 13.01 35.03
N GLN A 452 16.62 12.61 33.83
CA GLN A 452 15.76 12.64 32.66
C GLN A 452 15.85 11.32 31.92
N VAL A 453 14.70 10.80 31.54
CA VAL A 453 14.56 9.77 30.52
C VAL A 453 13.76 10.39 29.38
N SER A 454 14.28 10.30 28.16
CA SER A 454 13.64 10.84 26.96
C SER A 454 13.44 9.73 25.94
N ILE A 455 12.25 9.64 25.38
CA ILE A 455 11.93 8.75 24.27
C ILE A 455 11.47 9.58 23.08
N ARG A 456 11.99 9.26 21.90
CA ARG A 456 11.50 9.78 20.62
C ARG A 456 11.26 8.60 19.68
N PRO A 457 10.00 8.24 19.38
CA PRO A 457 9.66 7.06 18.61
C PRO A 457 9.68 7.26 17.08
N ALA A 458 9.82 8.50 16.61
CA ALA A 458 9.89 8.82 15.19
C ALA A 458 10.56 10.18 14.99
N TYR A 459 10.96 10.45 13.73
CA TYR A 459 11.52 11.74 13.30
C TYR A 459 12.89 12.12 13.91
N HIS A 460 13.34 13.31 13.50
CA HIS A 460 14.60 13.93 13.89
C HIS A 460 14.37 15.32 14.46
N ASN A 461 15.33 15.81 15.25
CA ASN A 461 15.33 17.16 15.81
C ASN A 461 16.46 18.00 15.21
N LEU A 462 16.49 19.29 15.57
CA LEU A 462 17.51 20.25 15.12
C LEU A 462 18.97 19.90 15.52
N LEU A 463 19.16 18.95 16.43
CA LEU A 463 20.48 18.51 16.89
C LEU A 463 20.95 17.23 16.18
N ASP A 464 20.06 16.56 15.45
CA ASP A 464 20.42 15.38 14.67
C ASP A 464 20.98 15.80 13.30
N ALA A 465 21.62 14.87 12.61
CA ALA A 465 22.17 15.14 11.28
C ALA A 465 21.05 15.12 10.23
N ASP A 466 20.89 16.21 9.48
CA ASP A 466 19.85 16.34 8.43
C ASP A 466 20.01 15.39 7.23
N GLN A 467 21.09 14.60 7.16
CA GLN A 467 21.37 13.71 6.04
C GLN A 467 20.29 12.63 5.90
N GLY A 468 19.72 12.49 4.70
CA GLY A 468 18.62 11.55 4.44
C GLY A 468 17.24 12.05 4.91
N TYR A 469 17.15 13.26 5.43
CA TYR A 469 15.88 13.89 5.82
C TYR A 469 15.61 15.12 4.95
N LEU A 470 14.33 15.46 4.78
CA LEU A 470 13.95 16.68 4.07
C LEU A 470 14.38 17.90 4.91
N ALA A 471 15.03 18.88 4.28
CA ALA A 471 15.42 20.11 4.98
C ALA A 471 14.20 20.81 5.59
N GLY A 472 14.30 21.22 6.87
CA GLY A 472 13.21 21.87 7.58
C GLY A 472 12.14 20.93 8.14
N SER A 473 12.37 19.61 8.12
CA SER A 473 11.44 18.60 8.66
C SER A 473 11.66 18.22 10.12
N GLN A 474 12.48 18.98 10.86
CA GLN A 474 12.76 18.74 12.27
C GLN A 474 11.54 19.02 13.15
N ILE A 475 11.27 18.14 14.14
CA ILE A 475 10.13 18.23 15.06
C ILE A 475 10.60 18.26 16.52
#